data_AF-A0A496PK28-F1
#
_entry.id   AF-A0A496PK28-F1
#
_cell.length_a   1.000
_cell.length_b   1.000
_cell.length_c   1.000
_cell.angle_alpha   90.00
_cell.angle_beta   90.00
_cell.angle_gamma   90.00
#
_symmetry.space_group_name_H-M   'P 1'
#
loop_
_entity.id
_entity.type
_entity.pdbx_description
1 polymer ?
#
loop_
_entity_poly.entity_id
_entity_poly.type
_entity_poly.pdbx_seq_one_letter_code
_entity_poly.pdbx_strand_id
1 'polypeptide(L)'
;MAHRSYLYVVDEIPGEAATSARVRGLSEWKGDVPLVHLILITGSPRLVPSTSWNAPTVAILGDFDQGVANLERLFAQLPANEETQRQIAEARGILSDPSRRGRYLLLEVAEIHQLGVSDDQNPHPEMREEAERLLYTSEDEVDSLLTYALTQSAENLAELTGSGSWARNLYYAPVALHPPPAPAATQYWQPSPPPAARPQAPAVVSYPSVRPASGQVPWGLGLLALFPIPFLSAMFAGALMIILGRTKARSTRIGEQNRANAASWGLTYLLLTIILGTAHFLMLFHLDDEYGETFFPIGIPLTVWLVLSVLHIVFCIVGLSKAGQGTVFTAPAVPFFGPRGE
;
A
#
# COMPACT_ATOMS: atom_id res chain seq x y z
N MET A 1 -2.15 -0.73 10.85
CA MET A 1 -1.19 -1.35 9.92
C MET A 1 -1.95 -1.70 8.65
N ALA A 2 -1.29 -1.81 7.49
CA ALA A 2 -1.99 -2.08 6.23
C ALA A 2 -1.74 -3.54 5.86
N HIS A 3 -2.72 -4.43 6.11
CA HIS A 3 -2.71 -5.84 5.72
C HIS A 3 -2.28 -6.00 4.26
N ARG A 4 -1.20 -6.74 4.01
CA ARG A 4 -0.67 -6.91 2.65
C ARG A 4 -0.07 -8.29 2.44
N SER A 5 -0.24 -8.83 1.24
CA SER A 5 0.62 -9.88 0.71
C SER A 5 1.77 -9.24 -0.07
N TYR A 6 2.93 -9.89 -0.02
CA TYR A 6 4.07 -9.51 -0.85
C TYR A 6 4.57 -10.69 -1.63
N LEU A 7 4.69 -10.52 -2.94
CA LEU A 7 5.31 -11.48 -3.83
C LEU A 7 6.70 -10.98 -4.20
N TYR A 8 7.70 -11.80 -3.91
CA TYR A 8 9.10 -11.57 -4.22
C TYR A 8 9.63 -12.63 -5.18
N VAL A 9 10.79 -12.34 -5.74
CA VAL A 9 11.63 -13.23 -6.52
C VAL A 9 12.93 -13.41 -5.77
N VAL A 10 13.34 -14.67 -5.62
CA VAL A 10 14.57 -15.05 -4.92
C VAL A 10 15.37 -16.04 -5.77
N ASP A 11 16.69 -16.00 -5.64
CA ASP A 11 17.59 -16.94 -6.32
C ASP A 11 17.91 -18.17 -5.44
N GLU A 12 17.65 -18.07 -4.14
CA GLU A 12 18.01 -19.05 -3.13
C GLU A 12 16.84 -19.28 -2.18
N ILE A 13 16.81 -20.48 -1.57
CA ILE A 13 15.77 -20.88 -0.62
C ILE A 13 16.04 -20.17 0.71
N PRO A 14 15.10 -19.37 1.25
CA PRO A 14 15.28 -18.73 2.56
C PRO A 14 15.59 -19.75 3.65
N GLY A 15 16.58 -19.44 4.50
CA GLY A 15 17.00 -20.28 5.62
C GLY A 15 18.04 -21.37 5.30
N GLU A 16 18.34 -21.65 4.03
CA GLU A 16 19.37 -22.64 3.65
C GLU A 16 20.73 -22.02 3.28
N ALA A 17 20.76 -20.76 2.84
CA ALA A 17 22.00 -20.08 2.43
C ALA A 17 22.64 -19.27 3.56
N ALA A 18 23.98 -19.31 3.66
CA ALA A 18 24.77 -18.51 4.61
C ALA A 18 24.84 -17.01 4.23
N THR A 19 24.50 -16.70 2.98
CA THR A 19 24.41 -15.35 2.43
C THR A 19 22.95 -14.90 2.37
N SER A 20 22.69 -13.64 2.69
CA SER A 20 21.36 -13.05 2.59
C SER A 20 20.84 -13.18 1.16
N ALA A 21 19.82 -14.02 0.96
CA ALA A 21 19.20 -14.22 -0.33
C ALA A 21 18.83 -12.86 -0.96
N ARG A 22 19.17 -12.66 -2.22
CA ARG A 22 18.83 -11.42 -2.93
C ARG A 22 17.33 -11.42 -3.22
N VAL A 23 16.55 -10.88 -2.29
CA VAL A 23 15.10 -10.74 -2.44
C VAL A 23 14.79 -9.54 -3.34
N ARG A 24 14.12 -9.77 -4.46
CA ARG A 24 13.66 -8.71 -5.38
C ARG A 24 12.16 -8.72 -5.34
N GLY A 25 11.53 -7.60 -5.02
CA GLY A 25 10.08 -7.60 -5.04
C GLY A 25 9.49 -7.63 -6.44
N LEU A 26 8.36 -8.32 -6.56
CA LEU A 26 7.63 -8.49 -7.81
C LEU A 26 6.29 -7.77 -7.75
N SER A 27 5.57 -7.92 -6.64
CA SER A 27 4.20 -7.42 -6.50
C SER A 27 3.82 -7.30 -5.02
N GLU A 28 2.91 -6.37 -4.72
CA GLU A 28 2.25 -6.28 -3.42
C GLU A 28 0.74 -6.14 -3.61
N TRP A 29 -0.05 -6.65 -2.65
CA TRP A 29 -1.50 -6.49 -2.66
C TRP A 29 -2.01 -6.17 -1.28
N LYS A 30 -3.04 -5.32 -1.20
CA LYS A 30 -3.60 -4.87 0.07
C LYS A 30 -4.84 -5.69 0.44
N GLY A 31 -4.83 -6.23 1.65
CA GLY A 31 -6.00 -6.77 2.33
C GLY A 31 -6.33 -8.22 2.02
N ASP A 32 -5.64 -8.83 1.05
CA ASP A 32 -5.85 -10.22 0.64
C ASP A 32 -4.64 -10.76 -0.14
N VAL A 33 -4.66 -12.04 -0.50
CA VAL A 33 -3.76 -12.66 -1.47
C VAL A 33 -4.50 -12.80 -2.80
N PRO A 34 -4.16 -12.02 -3.85
CA PRO A 34 -4.87 -12.08 -5.12
C PRO A 34 -4.61 -13.42 -5.82
N LEU A 35 -5.59 -13.90 -6.59
CA LEU A 35 -5.54 -15.19 -7.27
C LEU A 35 -4.31 -15.35 -8.18
N VAL A 36 -3.85 -14.26 -8.80
CA VAL A 36 -2.61 -14.27 -9.60
C VAL A 36 -1.37 -14.64 -8.76
N HIS A 37 -1.28 -14.22 -7.48
CA HIS A 37 -0.18 -14.63 -6.59
C HIS A 37 -0.29 -16.10 -6.21
N LEU A 38 -1.50 -16.57 -5.92
CA LEU A 38 -1.74 -17.98 -5.60
C LEU A 38 -1.36 -18.88 -6.78
N ILE A 39 -1.78 -18.53 -8.00
CA ILE A 39 -1.42 -19.29 -9.20
C ILE A 39 0.09 -19.29 -9.42
N LEU A 40 0.75 -18.14 -9.27
CA LEU A 40 2.20 -18.03 -9.41
C LEU A 40 2.98 -18.87 -8.40
N ILE A 41 2.47 -19.05 -7.17
CA ILE A 41 3.17 -19.84 -6.16
C ILE A 41 2.98 -21.36 -6.31
N THR A 42 2.04 -21.81 -7.16
CA THR A 42 1.75 -23.25 -7.38
C THR A 42 2.87 -24.05 -8.07
N GLY A 43 3.97 -23.42 -8.49
CA GLY A 43 5.13 -24.15 -8.99
C GLY A 43 5.81 -24.91 -7.85
N SER A 44 5.45 -26.16 -7.57
CA SER A 44 6.07 -26.96 -6.49
C SER A 44 6.12 -26.22 -5.12
N PRO A 45 4.96 -25.78 -4.57
CA PRO A 45 4.94 -24.91 -3.40
C PRO A 45 5.42 -25.61 -2.14
N ARG A 46 6.13 -24.87 -1.29
CA ARG A 46 6.55 -25.32 0.05
C ARG A 46 6.67 -24.17 1.04
N LEU A 47 6.56 -24.49 2.31
CA LEU A 47 6.83 -23.51 3.37
C LEU A 47 8.33 -23.32 3.57
N VAL A 48 8.72 -22.07 3.76
CA VAL A 48 10.07 -21.66 4.12
C VAL A 48 10.02 -20.63 5.25
N PRO A 49 11.12 -20.39 5.98
CA PRO A 49 11.20 -19.27 6.92
C PRO A 49 10.87 -17.94 6.22
N SER A 50 10.10 -17.10 6.90
CA SER A 50 9.83 -15.74 6.42
C SER A 50 11.14 -14.95 6.34
N THR A 51 11.24 -14.12 5.31
CA THR A 51 12.33 -13.14 5.12
C THR A 51 11.99 -11.78 5.74
N SER A 52 10.70 -11.53 5.97
CA SER A 52 10.20 -10.27 6.53
C SER A 52 9.94 -10.33 8.04
N TRP A 53 9.72 -11.53 8.57
CA TRP A 53 9.35 -11.76 9.98
C TRP A 53 10.33 -12.70 10.67
N ASN A 54 10.51 -12.52 11.98
CA ASN A 54 11.32 -13.43 12.77
C ASN A 54 10.66 -14.82 12.84
N ALA A 55 11.51 -15.84 12.98
CA ALA A 55 11.08 -17.19 13.30
C ALA A 55 10.15 -17.18 14.53
N PRO A 56 9.10 -18.02 14.57
CA PRO A 56 8.82 -19.15 13.68
C PRO A 56 7.90 -18.85 12.47
N THR A 57 7.76 -17.58 12.08
CA THR A 57 6.90 -17.18 10.95
C THR A 57 7.37 -17.78 9.62
N VAL A 58 6.42 -18.25 8.81
CA VAL A 58 6.68 -18.90 7.51
C VAL A 58 6.19 -18.05 6.33
N ALA A 59 6.78 -18.30 5.18
CA ALA A 59 6.38 -17.82 3.87
C ALA A 59 6.22 -19.03 2.92
N ILE A 60 5.62 -18.80 1.75
CA ILE A 60 5.44 -19.85 0.74
C ILE A 60 6.42 -19.60 -0.40
N LEU A 61 7.16 -20.65 -0.80
CA LEU A 61 8.10 -20.62 -1.91
C LEU A 61 7.57 -21.49 -3.04
N GLY A 62 7.63 -21.01 -4.28
CA GLY A 62 7.37 -21.78 -5.50
C GLY A 62 8.47 -21.59 -6.55
N ASP A 63 8.64 -22.56 -7.44
CA ASP A 63 9.45 -22.46 -8.65
C ASP A 63 8.90 -21.39 -9.59
N PHE A 64 9.79 -20.50 -10.03
CA PHE A 64 9.40 -19.35 -10.85
C PHE A 64 8.85 -19.78 -12.21
N ASP A 65 9.54 -20.67 -12.91
CA ASP A 65 9.19 -21.03 -14.28
C ASP A 65 7.93 -21.89 -14.33
N GLN A 66 7.78 -22.84 -13.39
CA GLN A 66 6.55 -23.64 -13.27
C GLN A 66 5.34 -22.79 -12.87
N GLY A 67 5.51 -21.84 -11.94
CA GLY A 67 4.45 -20.91 -11.56
C GLY A 67 3.99 -20.03 -12.72
N VAL A 68 4.93 -19.51 -13.51
CA VAL A 68 4.62 -18.75 -14.74
C VAL A 68 3.93 -19.63 -15.78
N ALA A 69 4.34 -20.89 -15.94
CA ALA A 69 3.68 -21.83 -16.85
C ALA A 69 2.21 -22.07 -16.46
N ASN A 70 1.91 -22.19 -15.15
CA ASN A 70 0.53 -22.32 -14.66
C ASN A 70 -0.30 -21.06 -14.91
N LEU A 71 0.30 -19.87 -14.75
CA LEU A 71 -0.37 -18.62 -15.10
C LEU A 71 -0.66 -18.52 -16.60
N GLU A 72 0.25 -18.98 -17.46
CA GLU A 72 0.03 -19.03 -18.90
C GLU A 72 -1.10 -19.97 -19.30
N ARG A 73 -1.31 -21.08 -18.56
CA ARG A 73 -2.49 -21.96 -18.73
C ARG A 73 -3.80 -21.23 -18.43
N LEU A 74 -3.83 -20.33 -17.44
CA LEU A 74 -4.98 -19.45 -17.20
C LEU A 74 -5.17 -18.47 -18.36
N PHE A 75 -4.11 -17.77 -18.75
CA PHE A 75 -4.16 -16.74 -19.80
C PHE A 75 -4.66 -17.29 -21.14
N ALA A 76 -4.35 -18.55 -21.47
CA ALA A 76 -4.84 -19.21 -22.67
C ALA A 76 -6.38 -19.42 -22.69
N GLN A 77 -7.03 -19.40 -21.52
CA GLN A 77 -8.47 -19.66 -21.36
C GLN A 77 -9.28 -18.39 -21.10
N LEU A 78 -8.61 -17.26 -20.83
CA LEU A 78 -9.28 -15.97 -20.61
C LEU A 78 -9.86 -15.38 -21.91
N PRO A 79 -10.88 -14.51 -21.83
CA PRO A 79 -11.48 -13.89 -23.01
C PRO A 79 -10.46 -13.13 -23.87
N ALA A 80 -10.53 -13.29 -25.19
CA ALA A 80 -9.64 -12.63 -26.15
C ALA A 80 -10.02 -11.17 -26.50
N ASN A 81 -10.69 -10.46 -25.58
CA ASN A 81 -11.04 -9.05 -25.80
C ASN A 81 -9.81 -8.14 -25.63
N GLU A 82 -9.87 -6.92 -26.19
CA GLU A 82 -8.72 -6.00 -26.25
C GLU A 82 -8.14 -5.69 -24.87
N GLU A 83 -9.00 -5.46 -23.86
CA GLU A 83 -8.55 -5.08 -22.52
C GLU A 83 -7.89 -6.24 -21.79
N THR A 84 -8.47 -7.44 -21.85
CA THR A 84 -7.86 -8.64 -21.27
C THR A 84 -6.51 -8.95 -21.93
N GLN A 85 -6.39 -8.81 -23.25
CA GLN A 85 -5.12 -9.03 -23.95
C GLN A 85 -4.07 -7.97 -23.61
N ARG A 86 -4.47 -6.70 -23.44
CA ARG A 86 -3.59 -5.62 -22.97
C ARG A 86 -3.00 -5.96 -21.60
N GLN A 87 -3.84 -6.40 -20.67
CA GLN A 87 -3.43 -6.72 -19.30
C GLN A 87 -2.55 -7.97 -19.23
N ILE A 88 -2.87 -9.02 -20.01
CA ILE A 88 -2.00 -10.21 -20.16
C ILE A 88 -0.62 -9.81 -20.71
N ALA A 89 -0.58 -8.93 -21.72
CA ALA A 89 0.69 -8.47 -22.28
C ALA A 89 1.53 -7.70 -21.26
N GLU A 90 0.91 -6.88 -20.40
CA GLU A 90 1.58 -6.19 -19.31
C GLU A 90 2.17 -7.17 -18.29
N ALA A 91 1.37 -8.14 -17.82
CA ALA A 91 1.82 -9.18 -16.89
C ALA A 91 3.03 -9.95 -17.45
N ARG A 92 2.95 -10.38 -18.72
CA ARG A 92 4.06 -11.04 -19.42
C ARG A 92 5.30 -10.16 -19.51
N GLY A 93 5.13 -8.87 -19.81
CA GLY A 93 6.25 -7.92 -19.86
C GLY A 93 6.99 -7.82 -18.52
N ILE A 94 6.26 -7.90 -17.41
CA ILE A 94 6.83 -7.83 -16.06
C ILE A 94 7.53 -9.14 -15.66
N LEU A 95 6.92 -10.30 -15.98
CA LEU A 95 7.48 -11.62 -15.67
C LEU A 95 8.66 -12.01 -16.56
N SER A 96 8.74 -11.45 -17.76
CA SER A 96 9.86 -11.67 -18.70
C SER A 96 11.03 -10.70 -18.51
N ASP A 97 10.88 -9.63 -17.72
CA ASP A 97 11.96 -8.67 -17.42
C ASP A 97 13.14 -9.40 -16.75
N PRO A 98 14.33 -9.47 -17.39
CA PRO A 98 15.48 -10.18 -16.85
C PRO A 98 15.92 -9.68 -15.46
N SER A 99 15.65 -8.41 -15.13
CA SER A 99 15.96 -7.83 -13.83
C SER A 99 15.01 -8.31 -12.72
N ARG A 100 13.88 -8.92 -13.09
CA ARG A 100 12.83 -9.44 -12.21
C ARG A 100 12.71 -10.95 -12.25
N ARG A 101 13.53 -11.65 -13.03
CA ARG A 101 13.61 -13.11 -13.02
C ARG A 101 14.47 -13.62 -11.88
N GLY A 102 14.19 -14.84 -11.44
CA GLY A 102 14.98 -15.59 -10.46
C GLY A 102 14.59 -17.05 -10.50
N ARG A 103 15.11 -17.83 -9.55
CA ARG A 103 14.81 -19.27 -9.48
C ARG A 103 13.46 -19.56 -8.84
N TYR A 104 13.07 -18.74 -7.87
CA TYR A 104 11.86 -18.97 -7.09
C TYR A 104 11.06 -17.69 -6.92
N LEU A 105 9.77 -17.88 -6.67
CA LEU A 105 8.82 -16.91 -6.17
C LEU A 105 8.65 -17.14 -4.67
N LEU A 106 8.56 -16.06 -3.90
CA LEU A 106 8.38 -16.09 -2.45
C LEU A 106 7.17 -15.22 -2.08
N LEU A 107 6.15 -15.81 -1.49
CA LEU A 107 4.92 -15.16 -1.06
C LEU A 107 4.92 -15.01 0.48
N GLU A 108 4.95 -13.76 0.94
CA GLU A 108 4.81 -13.39 2.36
C GLU A 108 3.35 -13.03 2.64
N VAL A 109 2.70 -13.79 3.52
CA VAL A 109 1.29 -13.60 3.91
C VAL A 109 1.10 -13.16 5.35
N ALA A 110 2.16 -13.18 6.16
CA ALA A 110 2.08 -12.97 7.61
C ALA A 110 1.44 -11.61 8.03
N GLU A 111 1.61 -10.54 7.25
CA GLU A 111 1.01 -9.23 7.56
C GLU A 111 -0.52 -9.22 7.38
N ILE A 112 -1.09 -10.11 6.55
CA ILE A 112 -2.54 -10.25 6.41
C ILE A 112 -3.14 -10.75 7.73
N HIS A 113 -2.48 -11.69 8.38
CA HIS A 113 -3.03 -12.47 9.50
C HIS A 113 -2.70 -11.90 10.89
N GLN A 114 -2.08 -10.72 10.97
CA GLN A 114 -1.62 -10.11 12.23
C GLN A 114 -2.74 -9.61 13.17
N LEU A 115 -3.97 -9.33 12.70
CA LEU A 115 -5.05 -8.74 13.54
C LEU A 115 -6.08 -9.73 14.10
N GLY A 116 -5.91 -11.04 13.91
CA GLY A 116 -6.77 -12.04 14.56
C GLY A 116 -6.50 -12.21 16.07
N VAL A 117 -5.37 -11.68 16.55
CA VAL A 117 -4.74 -12.12 17.79
C VAL A 117 -4.54 -10.91 18.70
N SER A 118 -5.22 -10.87 19.84
CA SER A 118 -4.99 -9.89 20.91
C SER A 118 -3.54 -9.94 21.38
N ASP A 119 -2.98 -8.82 21.85
CA ASP A 119 -1.57 -8.62 22.28
C ASP A 119 -0.97 -9.71 23.21
N ASP A 120 -1.81 -10.58 23.79
CA ASP A 120 -1.45 -11.64 24.74
C ASP A 120 -1.33 -13.06 24.13
N GLN A 121 -1.64 -13.24 22.84
CA GLN A 121 -1.60 -14.55 22.18
C GLN A 121 -0.47 -14.59 21.13
N ASN A 122 0.29 -15.69 21.10
CA ASN A 122 1.33 -15.94 20.10
C ASN A 122 0.65 -16.24 18.75
N PRO A 123 0.73 -15.35 17.73
CA PRO A 123 -0.03 -15.52 16.48
C PRO A 123 0.62 -16.51 15.50
N HIS A 124 1.83 -16.99 15.79
CA HIS A 124 2.62 -17.78 14.85
C HIS A 124 1.98 -19.12 14.41
N PRO A 125 1.27 -19.88 15.28
CA PRO A 125 0.59 -21.10 14.86
C PRO A 125 -0.53 -20.84 13.84
N GLU A 126 -1.35 -19.81 14.06
CA GLU A 126 -2.45 -19.45 13.16
C GLU A 126 -1.95 -18.92 11.82
N MET A 127 -0.89 -18.09 11.84
CA MET A 127 -0.22 -17.63 10.62
C MET A 127 0.33 -18.80 9.79
N ARG A 128 0.85 -19.83 10.46
CA ARG A 128 1.37 -21.03 9.79
C ARG A 128 0.26 -21.87 9.18
N GLU A 129 -0.81 -22.13 9.93
CA GLU A 129 -1.97 -22.90 9.47
C GLU A 129 -2.61 -22.26 8.22
N GLU A 130 -2.67 -20.94 8.22
CA GLU A 130 -3.18 -20.18 7.08
C GLU A 130 -2.24 -20.25 5.87
N ALA A 131 -0.93 -20.13 6.07
CA ALA A 131 0.02 -20.35 4.98
C ALA A 131 -0.05 -21.79 4.43
N GLU A 132 -0.31 -22.78 5.29
CA GLU A 132 -0.54 -24.18 4.90
C GLU A 132 -1.80 -24.34 4.03
N ARG A 133 -2.88 -23.59 4.31
CA ARG A 133 -4.11 -23.58 3.49
C ARG A 133 -3.91 -23.06 2.07
N LEU A 134 -2.86 -22.28 1.82
CA LEU A 134 -2.57 -21.70 0.52
C LEU A 134 -1.61 -22.56 -0.34
N LEU A 135 -1.26 -23.76 0.13
CA LEU A 135 -0.43 -24.71 -0.61
C LEU A 135 -1.29 -25.59 -1.53
N TYR A 136 -1.19 -25.35 -2.83
CA TYR A 136 -1.76 -26.22 -3.88
C TYR A 136 -0.65 -27.13 -4.41
N THR A 137 -0.55 -28.35 -3.90
CA THR A 137 0.63 -29.23 -4.07
C THR A 137 0.49 -30.27 -5.16
N SER A 138 -0.74 -30.55 -5.61
CA SER A 138 -1.04 -31.52 -6.66
C SER A 138 -1.58 -30.84 -7.93
N GLU A 139 -1.38 -31.48 -9.09
CA GLU A 139 -1.93 -30.95 -10.35
C GLU A 139 -3.46 -30.80 -10.32
N ASP A 140 -4.19 -31.72 -9.65
CA ASP A 140 -5.64 -31.63 -9.50
C ASP A 140 -6.08 -30.40 -8.70
N GLU A 141 -5.31 -30.03 -7.66
CA GLU A 141 -5.53 -28.81 -6.86
C GLU A 141 -5.24 -27.55 -7.69
N VAL A 142 -4.17 -27.57 -8.49
CA VAL A 142 -3.85 -26.48 -9.42
C VAL A 142 -4.94 -26.31 -10.46
N ASP A 143 -5.42 -27.40 -11.08
CA ASP A 143 -6.50 -27.38 -12.07
C ASP A 143 -7.82 -26.87 -11.46
N SER A 144 -8.10 -27.25 -10.21
CA SER A 144 -9.24 -26.74 -9.47
C SER A 144 -9.13 -25.23 -9.23
N LEU A 145 -7.94 -24.74 -8.87
CA LEU A 145 -7.68 -23.31 -8.71
C LEU A 145 -7.83 -22.54 -10.03
N LEU A 146 -7.30 -23.07 -11.14
CA LEU A 146 -7.45 -22.46 -12.47
C LEU A 146 -8.92 -22.43 -12.90
N THR A 147 -9.67 -23.51 -12.64
CA THR A 147 -11.11 -23.56 -12.91
C THR A 147 -11.86 -22.53 -12.08
N TYR A 148 -11.54 -22.41 -10.79
CA TYR A 148 -12.11 -21.38 -9.91
C TYR A 148 -11.77 -19.95 -10.37
N ALA A 149 -10.56 -19.72 -10.88
CA ALA A 149 -10.17 -18.45 -11.45
C ALA A 149 -11.04 -18.08 -12.67
N LEU A 150 -11.42 -19.05 -13.50
CA LEU A 150 -12.28 -18.83 -14.66
C LEU A 150 -13.74 -18.56 -14.32
N THR A 151 -14.21 -18.91 -13.12
CA THR A 151 -15.58 -18.62 -12.67
C THR A 151 -15.73 -17.24 -12.05
N GLN A 152 -14.63 -16.49 -11.88
CA GLN A 152 -14.67 -15.15 -11.33
C GLN A 152 -15.40 -14.17 -12.25
N SER A 153 -15.97 -13.11 -11.67
CA SER A 153 -16.71 -12.10 -12.41
C SER A 153 -15.80 -11.32 -13.38
N ALA A 154 -16.40 -10.70 -14.40
CA ALA A 154 -15.66 -9.83 -15.32
C ALA A 154 -15.01 -8.62 -14.62
N GLU A 155 -15.55 -8.21 -13.47
CA GLU A 155 -14.99 -7.15 -12.62
C GLU A 155 -13.67 -7.59 -11.96
N ASN A 156 -13.53 -8.88 -11.63
CA ASN A 156 -12.35 -9.47 -11.02
C ASN A 156 -11.28 -9.89 -12.06
N LEU A 157 -11.57 -9.79 -13.36
CA LEU A 157 -10.61 -10.10 -14.44
C LEU A 157 -9.32 -9.27 -14.31
N ALA A 158 -9.47 -8.01 -13.88
CA ALA A 158 -8.34 -7.13 -13.63
C ALA A 158 -7.36 -7.74 -12.60
N GLU A 159 -7.87 -8.37 -11.55
CA GLU A 159 -7.04 -9.03 -10.52
C GLU A 159 -6.36 -10.30 -11.06
N LEU A 160 -7.05 -11.05 -11.92
CA LEU A 160 -6.54 -12.29 -12.54
C LEU A 160 -5.40 -12.05 -13.52
N THR A 161 -5.44 -10.94 -14.25
CA THR A 161 -4.35 -10.50 -15.13
C THR A 161 -3.30 -9.66 -14.38
N GLY A 162 -3.48 -9.47 -13.08
CA GLY A 162 -2.60 -8.70 -12.19
C GLY A 162 -2.62 -7.18 -12.40
N SER A 163 -3.63 -6.65 -13.08
CA SER A 163 -3.91 -5.22 -13.12
C SER A 163 -4.06 -4.69 -11.69
N GLY A 164 -3.22 -3.72 -11.32
CA GLY A 164 -3.10 -3.23 -9.93
C GLY A 164 -2.21 -4.09 -9.02
N SER A 165 -1.98 -5.38 -9.30
CA SER A 165 -1.10 -6.26 -8.52
C SER A 165 0.36 -6.01 -8.89
N TRP A 166 0.67 -5.77 -10.16
CA TRP A 166 2.05 -5.52 -10.59
C TRP A 166 2.61 -4.13 -10.22
N ALA A 167 1.82 -3.33 -9.48
CA ALA A 167 2.14 -1.95 -9.18
C ALA A 167 3.50 -1.83 -8.45
N ARG A 168 4.33 -0.90 -8.94
CA ARG A 168 5.73 -0.64 -8.58
C ARG A 168 5.94 -0.07 -7.16
N ASN A 169 5.27 -0.60 -6.15
CA ASN A 169 5.36 -0.12 -4.77
C ASN A 169 5.92 -1.21 -3.85
N LEU A 170 7.16 -1.63 -4.06
CA LEU A 170 7.83 -2.43 -3.03
C LEU A 170 8.17 -1.50 -1.86
N TYR A 171 7.40 -1.56 -0.78
CA TYR A 171 7.76 -0.88 0.47
C TYR A 171 9.05 -1.44 1.07
N TYR A 172 9.48 -2.63 0.65
CA TYR A 172 10.71 -3.29 1.05
C TYR A 172 11.46 -3.83 -0.18
N ALA A 173 12.54 -3.16 -0.57
CA ALA A 173 13.62 -3.77 -1.32
C ALA A 173 14.76 -3.96 -0.31
N PRO A 174 15.30 -5.18 -0.11
CA PRO A 174 16.53 -5.32 0.67
C PRO A 174 17.58 -4.46 0.00
N VAL A 175 18.20 -3.59 0.80
CA VAL A 175 19.39 -2.87 0.38
C VAL A 175 20.38 -3.93 -0.07
N ALA A 176 20.77 -3.89 -1.35
CA ALA A 176 21.95 -4.61 -1.81
C ALA A 176 23.12 -4.08 -0.98
N LEU A 177 23.49 -4.78 0.09
CA LEU A 177 24.76 -4.57 0.75
C LEU A 177 25.82 -4.73 -0.33
N HIS A 178 26.77 -3.80 -0.35
CA HIS A 178 27.79 -3.68 -1.38
C HIS A 178 28.38 -5.06 -1.68
N PRO A 179 28.61 -5.41 -2.96
CA PRO A 179 29.37 -6.61 -3.26
C PRO A 179 30.71 -6.53 -2.53
N PRO A 180 31.17 -7.62 -1.88
CA PRO A 180 32.48 -7.62 -1.25
C PRO A 180 33.53 -7.22 -2.30
N PRO A 181 34.56 -6.43 -1.92
CA PRO A 181 35.60 -6.06 -2.86
C PRO A 181 36.19 -7.34 -3.48
N ALA A 182 36.39 -7.31 -4.79
CA ALA A 182 36.98 -8.40 -5.56
C ALA A 182 38.27 -8.91 -4.87
N PRO A 183 38.55 -10.23 -4.92
CA PRO A 183 39.75 -10.77 -4.29
C PRO A 183 40.98 -10.09 -4.89
N ALA A 184 41.67 -9.30 -4.07
CA ALA A 184 42.97 -8.75 -4.41
C ALA A 184 43.94 -9.92 -4.65
N ALA A 185 44.73 -9.80 -5.71
CA ALA A 185 45.74 -10.75 -6.11
C ALA A 185 46.64 -11.17 -4.92
N THR A 186 46.97 -12.46 -4.89
CA THR A 186 47.90 -13.14 -3.98
C THR A 186 49.05 -12.24 -3.51
N GLN A 187 48.97 -11.79 -2.25
CA GLN A 187 50.13 -11.35 -1.51
C GLN A 187 50.70 -12.52 -0.71
N TYR A 188 51.99 -12.75 -0.90
CA TYR A 188 52.78 -13.82 -0.30
C TYR A 188 52.64 -13.85 1.22
N TRP A 189 52.58 -15.07 1.75
CA TRP A 189 52.53 -15.42 3.16
C TRP A 189 53.62 -14.68 3.96
N GLN A 190 53.22 -13.89 4.96
CA GLN A 190 54.09 -13.49 6.07
C GLN A 190 53.54 -14.12 7.36
N PRO A 191 54.39 -14.66 8.26
CA PRO A 191 53.92 -15.26 9.51
C PRO A 191 53.36 -14.20 10.46
N SER A 192 52.16 -14.44 10.98
CA SER A 192 51.47 -13.56 11.93
C SER A 192 52.14 -13.55 13.31
N PRO A 193 52.25 -12.39 13.99
CA PRO A 193 52.53 -12.32 15.44
C PRO A 193 51.28 -12.76 16.26
N PRO A 194 51.45 -13.12 17.55
CA PRO A 194 50.37 -13.62 18.40
C PRO A 194 49.23 -12.58 18.60
N PRO A 195 47.98 -13.03 18.84
CA PRO A 195 46.81 -12.17 18.79
C PRO A 195 46.77 -11.20 19.98
N ALA A 196 46.94 -9.91 19.70
CA ALA A 196 46.53 -8.86 20.61
C ALA A 196 44.99 -8.78 20.65
N ALA A 197 44.43 -8.66 21.85
CA ALA A 197 42.99 -8.53 22.08
C ALA A 197 42.40 -7.38 21.24
N ARG A 198 41.49 -7.72 20.30
CA ARG A 198 40.80 -6.70 19.51
C ARG A 198 39.79 -5.97 20.42
N PRO A 199 39.73 -4.63 20.39
CA PRO A 199 38.62 -3.89 20.99
C PRO A 199 37.30 -4.32 20.34
N GLN A 200 36.30 -4.63 21.16
CA GLN A 200 34.94 -4.88 20.67
C GLN A 200 34.45 -3.66 19.89
N ALA A 201 34.02 -3.86 18.65
CA ALA A 201 33.41 -2.80 17.85
C ALA A 201 32.11 -2.32 18.52
N PRO A 202 31.87 -1.00 18.59
CA PRO A 202 30.66 -0.48 19.23
C PRO A 202 29.41 -0.96 18.48
N ALA A 203 28.39 -1.35 19.25
CA ALA A 203 27.09 -1.76 18.73
C ALA A 203 26.52 -0.70 17.78
N VAL A 204 26.18 -1.10 16.57
CA VAL A 204 25.52 -0.23 15.58
C VAL A 204 24.12 0.08 16.09
N VAL A 205 23.92 1.29 16.60
CA VAL A 205 22.61 1.82 16.95
C VAL A 205 21.84 2.04 15.65
N SER A 206 20.82 1.20 15.41
CA SER A 206 19.90 1.37 14.28
C SER A 206 19.03 2.60 14.53
N TYR A 207 19.18 3.63 13.69
CA TYR A 207 18.29 4.80 13.74
C TYR A 207 17.00 4.49 12.95
N PRO A 208 15.81 4.80 13.47
CA PRO A 208 14.56 4.61 12.73
C PRO A 208 14.58 5.45 11.45
N SER A 209 14.40 4.80 10.29
CA SER A 209 14.30 5.50 9.01
C SER A 209 13.03 6.35 8.97
N VAL A 210 13.16 7.67 8.95
CA VAL A 210 12.02 8.60 8.82
C VAL A 210 11.56 8.61 7.36
N ARG A 211 10.48 7.87 7.06
CA ARG A 211 9.88 7.82 5.73
C ARG A 211 9.44 9.24 5.28
N PRO A 212 9.67 9.62 4.01
CA PRO A 212 9.17 10.89 3.49
C PRO A 212 7.64 10.96 3.56
N ALA A 213 7.09 12.13 3.91
CA ALA A 213 5.66 12.35 4.03
C ALA A 213 4.95 12.21 2.66
N SER A 214 3.96 11.31 2.60
CA SER A 214 3.13 11.02 1.41
C SER A 214 2.02 12.04 1.14
N GLY A 215 1.80 12.97 2.08
CA GLY A 215 0.75 13.98 2.00
C GLY A 215 -0.65 13.50 2.40
N GLN A 216 -0.76 12.32 2.99
CA GLN A 216 -2.02 11.73 3.45
C GLN A 216 -2.58 12.38 4.73
N VAL A 217 -1.70 12.88 5.61
CA VAL A 217 -2.09 13.37 6.95
C VAL A 217 -3.08 14.54 6.88
N PRO A 218 -2.88 15.57 6.03
CA PRO A 218 -3.88 16.63 5.87
C PRO A 218 -5.26 16.08 5.45
N TRP A 219 -5.35 15.13 4.53
CA TRP A 219 -6.63 14.53 4.14
C TRP A 219 -7.33 13.82 5.31
N GLY A 220 -6.59 13.10 6.15
CA GLY A 220 -7.14 12.46 7.34
C GLY A 220 -7.70 13.46 8.36
N LEU A 221 -7.05 14.61 8.53
CA LEU A 221 -7.55 15.67 9.42
C LEU A 221 -8.88 16.27 8.95
N GLY A 222 -9.17 16.20 7.65
CA GLY A 222 -10.47 16.60 7.12
C GLY A 222 -11.64 15.82 7.73
N LEU A 223 -11.42 14.58 8.20
CA LEU A 223 -12.44 13.75 8.83
C LEU A 223 -12.83 14.22 10.24
N LEU A 224 -12.10 15.16 10.84
CA LEU A 224 -12.52 15.82 12.08
C LEU A 224 -13.85 16.57 11.92
N ALA A 225 -14.29 16.84 10.68
CA ALA A 225 -15.62 17.37 10.40
C ALA A 225 -16.76 16.46 10.90
N LEU A 226 -16.51 15.17 11.17
CA LEU A 226 -17.49 14.23 11.73
C LEU A 226 -17.76 14.42 13.23
N PHE A 227 -16.97 15.25 13.93
CA PHE A 227 -17.23 15.53 15.34
C PHE A 227 -18.60 16.21 15.51
N PRO A 228 -19.39 15.86 16.56
CA PRO A 228 -20.79 16.25 16.71
C PRO A 228 -20.99 17.70 17.19
N ILE A 229 -20.22 18.63 16.62
CA ILE A 229 -20.33 20.07 16.84
C ILE A 229 -20.33 20.72 15.45
N PRO A 230 -21.49 20.81 14.77
CA PRO A 230 -21.58 21.24 13.37
C PRO A 230 -21.04 22.65 13.19
N PHE A 231 -20.61 22.98 11.98
CA PHE A 231 -19.82 24.17 11.62
C PHE A 231 -18.46 24.28 12.32
N LEU A 232 -18.38 24.20 13.65
CA LEU A 232 -17.13 24.36 14.38
C LEU A 232 -16.13 23.23 14.06
N SER A 233 -16.57 21.97 14.12
CA SER A 233 -15.74 20.82 13.75
C SER A 233 -15.28 20.89 12.29
N ALA A 234 -16.15 21.33 11.38
CA ALA A 234 -15.86 21.54 9.97
C ALA A 234 -14.83 22.66 9.74
N MET A 235 -14.95 23.78 10.47
CA MET A 235 -13.98 24.88 10.43
C MET A 235 -12.61 24.43 10.95
N PHE A 236 -12.56 23.71 12.07
CA PHE A 236 -11.32 23.16 12.61
C PHE A 236 -10.67 22.17 11.64
N ALA A 237 -11.46 21.28 11.01
CA ALA A 237 -10.97 20.35 10.01
C ALA A 237 -10.31 21.10 8.84
N GLY A 238 -11.01 22.06 8.22
CA GLY A 238 -10.47 22.88 7.13
C GLY A 238 -9.20 23.64 7.51
N ALA A 239 -9.17 24.26 8.70
CA ALA A 239 -8.00 24.96 9.21
C ALA A 239 -6.78 24.04 9.39
N LEU A 240 -6.98 22.85 9.96
CA LEU A 240 -5.91 21.88 10.18
C LEU A 240 -5.37 21.30 8.86
N MET A 241 -6.24 21.09 7.85
CA MET A 241 -5.81 20.71 6.50
C MET A 241 -4.89 21.76 5.88
N ILE A 242 -5.19 23.05 6.06
CA ILE A 242 -4.34 24.15 5.60
C ILE A 242 -3.01 24.14 6.36
N ILE A 243 -3.05 24.18 7.71
CA ILE A 243 -1.84 24.26 8.53
C ILE A 243 -0.91 23.09 8.20
N LEU A 244 -1.40 21.85 8.27
CA LEU A 244 -0.56 20.67 8.02
C LEU A 244 -0.23 20.47 6.56
N GLY A 245 -1.02 20.94 5.60
CA GLY A 245 -0.63 20.96 4.19
C GLY A 245 0.48 21.98 3.90
N ARG A 246 0.63 23.00 4.76
CA ARG A 246 1.62 24.08 4.62
C ARG A 246 2.83 23.96 5.54
N THR A 247 2.87 23.06 6.51
CA THR A 247 4.10 22.82 7.30
C THR A 247 5.28 22.39 6.41
N LYS A 248 6.51 22.52 6.90
CA LYS A 248 7.68 21.93 6.22
C LYS A 248 7.83 20.51 6.73
N ALA A 249 7.68 19.53 5.84
CA ALA A 249 7.94 18.14 6.12
C ALA A 249 8.83 17.59 5.00
N ARG A 250 9.71 16.63 5.30
CA ARG A 250 10.48 15.94 4.28
C ARG A 250 9.50 15.10 3.45
N SER A 251 9.07 15.61 2.31
CA SER A 251 8.05 15.01 1.44
C SER A 251 8.65 14.67 0.08
N THR A 252 8.09 13.69 -0.61
CA THR A 252 8.38 13.49 -2.04
C THR A 252 7.66 14.57 -2.85
N ARG A 253 8.05 14.78 -4.12
CA ARG A 253 7.36 15.71 -5.03
C ARG A 253 5.84 15.46 -5.09
N ILE A 254 5.44 14.18 -5.13
CA ILE A 254 4.04 13.77 -5.12
C ILE A 254 3.39 14.05 -3.76
N GLY A 255 4.11 13.79 -2.66
CA GLY A 255 3.64 14.10 -1.32
C GLY A 255 3.41 15.60 -1.09
N GLU A 256 4.26 16.47 -1.63
CA GLU A 256 4.09 17.92 -1.56
C GLU A 256 2.91 18.40 -2.40
N GLN A 257 2.69 17.82 -3.59
CA GLN A 257 1.50 18.08 -4.40
C GLN A 257 0.21 17.69 -3.66
N ASN A 258 0.17 16.51 -3.04
CA ASN A 258 -0.98 16.07 -2.26
C ASN A 258 -1.25 16.97 -1.04
N ARG A 259 -0.20 17.45 -0.37
CA ARG A 259 -0.32 18.42 0.73
C ARG A 259 -0.90 19.76 0.26
N ALA A 260 -0.44 20.25 -0.90
CA ALA A 260 -0.94 21.49 -1.49
C ALA A 260 -2.42 21.36 -1.94
N ASN A 261 -2.78 20.22 -2.54
CA ASN A 261 -4.15 19.93 -2.95
C ASN A 261 -5.08 19.81 -1.74
N ALA A 262 -4.66 19.12 -0.67
CA ALA A 262 -5.40 19.01 0.57
C ALA A 262 -5.62 20.40 1.22
N ALA A 263 -4.58 21.23 1.26
CA ALA A 263 -4.70 22.59 1.79
C ALA A 263 -5.66 23.45 0.96
N SER A 264 -5.65 23.31 -0.37
CA SER A 264 -6.53 24.08 -1.27
C SER A 264 -7.99 23.67 -1.11
N TRP A 265 -8.24 22.36 -0.99
CA TRP A 265 -9.57 21.83 -0.65
C TRP A 265 -10.02 22.26 0.74
N GLY A 266 -9.16 22.13 1.75
CA GLY A 266 -9.45 22.53 3.12
C GLY A 266 -9.81 24.01 3.25
N LEU A 267 -9.13 24.89 2.50
CA LEU A 267 -9.48 26.31 2.41
C LEU A 267 -10.83 26.54 1.73
N THR A 268 -11.09 25.85 0.62
CA THR A 268 -12.39 25.94 -0.08
C THR A 268 -13.53 25.53 0.85
N TYR A 269 -13.39 24.39 1.53
CA TYR A 269 -14.37 23.89 2.48
C TYR A 269 -14.57 24.82 3.68
N LEU A 270 -13.48 25.38 4.23
CA LEU A 270 -13.54 26.35 5.32
C LEU A 270 -14.33 27.60 4.92
N LEU A 271 -14.02 28.19 3.76
CA LEU A 271 -14.70 29.40 3.28
C LEU A 271 -16.18 29.14 3.04
N LEU A 272 -16.53 28.03 2.38
CA LEU A 272 -17.93 27.66 2.15
C LEU A 272 -18.67 27.39 3.46
N THR A 273 -18.02 26.77 4.45
CA THR A 273 -18.61 26.54 5.78
C THR A 273 -18.90 27.85 6.50
N ILE A 274 -17.97 28.82 6.44
CA ILE A 274 -18.18 30.15 7.01
C ILE A 274 -19.34 30.86 6.31
N ILE A 275 -19.35 30.89 4.98
CA ILE A 275 -20.40 31.56 4.19
C ILE A 275 -21.77 30.96 4.48
N LEU A 276 -21.92 29.63 4.39
CA LEU A 276 -23.18 28.95 4.61
C LEU A 276 -23.64 29.02 6.07
N GLY A 277 -22.71 28.90 7.02
CA GLY A 277 -23.00 29.06 8.44
C GLY A 277 -23.47 30.47 8.77
N THR A 278 -22.75 31.50 8.32
CA THR A 278 -23.17 32.89 8.48
C THR A 278 -24.51 33.16 7.82
N ALA A 279 -24.75 32.68 6.60
CA ALA A 279 -26.03 32.83 5.93
C ALA A 279 -27.18 32.16 6.72
N HIS A 280 -26.96 30.96 7.25
CA HIS A 280 -27.94 30.27 8.10
C HIS A 280 -28.27 31.07 9.36
N PHE A 281 -27.27 31.55 10.10
CA PHE A 281 -27.50 32.34 11.31
C PHE A 281 -28.14 33.70 10.99
N LEU A 282 -27.75 34.36 9.91
CA LEU A 282 -28.39 35.61 9.48
C LEU A 282 -29.88 35.39 9.19
N MET A 283 -30.23 34.34 8.44
CA MET A 283 -31.63 33.97 8.19
C MET A 283 -32.36 33.64 9.49
N LEU A 284 -31.72 32.89 10.40
CA LEU A 284 -32.31 32.50 11.68
C LEU A 284 -32.58 33.68 12.62
N PHE A 285 -31.78 34.75 12.57
CA PHE A 285 -31.93 35.92 13.43
C PHE A 285 -32.69 37.10 12.80
N HIS A 286 -32.85 37.13 11.47
CA HIS A 286 -33.38 38.30 10.75
C HIS A 286 -34.59 38.01 9.85
N LEU A 287 -35.03 36.76 9.71
CA LEU A 287 -36.31 36.47 9.04
C LEU A 287 -37.47 36.70 10.02
N ASP A 288 -38.45 37.47 9.58
CA ASP A 288 -39.67 37.77 10.33
C ASP A 288 -40.56 36.52 10.49
N ASP A 289 -41.50 36.57 11.45
CA ASP A 289 -42.34 35.45 11.89
C ASP A 289 -43.06 34.71 10.74
N GLU A 290 -43.42 35.40 9.65
CA GLU A 290 -44.07 34.80 8.47
C GLU A 290 -43.19 33.74 7.77
N TYR A 291 -41.87 33.92 7.78
CA TYR A 291 -40.90 33.01 7.14
C TYR A 291 -40.11 32.16 8.16
N GLY A 292 -40.32 32.42 9.46
CA GLY A 292 -39.67 31.71 10.58
C GLY A 292 -40.36 30.41 10.99
N GLU A 293 -41.66 30.25 10.72
CA GLU A 293 -42.41 29.07 11.15
C GLU A 293 -42.18 27.81 10.30
N THR A 294 -41.54 27.94 9.14
CA THR A 294 -41.25 26.81 8.25
C THR A 294 -39.75 26.58 8.12
N PHE A 295 -39.35 25.31 7.87
CA PHE A 295 -37.94 24.97 7.73
C PHE A 295 -37.27 25.71 6.57
N PHE A 296 -37.99 25.98 5.49
CA PHE A 296 -37.48 26.75 4.35
C PHE A 296 -38.06 28.16 4.36
N PRO A 297 -37.24 29.21 4.21
CA PRO A 297 -35.91 29.21 3.59
C PRO A 297 -34.70 29.04 4.55
N ILE A 298 -34.90 29.09 5.88
CA ILE A 298 -33.82 29.05 6.90
C ILE A 298 -32.90 27.82 6.75
N GLY A 299 -33.48 26.70 6.34
CA GLY A 299 -32.83 25.41 6.14
C GLY A 299 -32.06 25.28 4.85
N ILE A 300 -32.23 26.17 3.85
CA ILE A 300 -31.51 26.07 2.57
C ILE A 300 -29.99 26.07 2.77
N PRO A 301 -29.38 27.03 3.49
CA PRO A 301 -27.93 27.03 3.69
C PRO A 301 -27.46 25.79 4.47
N LEU A 302 -28.28 25.30 5.42
CA LEU A 302 -27.98 24.09 6.20
C LEU A 302 -28.00 22.83 5.32
N THR A 303 -29.00 22.67 4.45
CA THR A 303 -29.08 21.52 3.52
C THR A 303 -27.92 21.54 2.53
N VAL A 304 -27.60 22.69 1.95
CA VAL A 304 -26.45 22.84 1.04
C VAL A 304 -25.15 22.51 1.77
N TRP A 305 -24.99 22.98 3.00
CA TRP A 305 -23.82 22.67 3.84
C TRP A 305 -23.72 21.18 4.16
N LEU A 306 -24.84 20.50 4.42
CA LEU A 306 -24.84 19.05 4.68
C LEU A 306 -24.35 18.28 3.46
N VAL A 307 -24.83 18.61 2.26
CA VAL A 307 -24.38 17.98 0.99
C VAL A 307 -22.89 18.25 0.77
N LEU A 308 -22.44 19.49 0.98
CA LEU A 308 -21.02 19.85 0.90
C LEU A 308 -20.17 19.05 1.90
N SER A 309 -20.68 18.82 3.11
CA SER A 309 -20.00 18.06 4.17
C SER A 309 -19.86 16.58 3.79
N VAL A 310 -20.88 15.99 3.15
CA VAL A 310 -20.79 14.62 2.61
C VAL A 310 -19.72 14.55 1.51
N LEU A 311 -19.71 15.49 0.57
CA LEU A 311 -18.67 15.56 -0.46
C LEU A 311 -17.27 15.73 0.13
N HIS A 312 -17.14 16.58 1.16
CA HIS A 312 -15.91 16.76 1.91
C HIS A 312 -15.41 15.46 2.52
N ILE A 313 -16.28 14.69 3.18
CA ILE A 313 -15.93 13.37 3.74
C ILE A 313 -15.43 12.44 2.63
N VAL A 314 -16.16 12.34 1.52
CA VAL A 314 -15.77 11.50 0.37
C VAL A 314 -14.39 11.90 -0.15
N PHE A 315 -14.15 13.20 -0.37
CA PHE A 315 -12.86 13.67 -0.87
C PHE A 315 -11.74 13.47 0.15
N CYS A 316 -12.01 13.57 1.45
CA CYS A 316 -11.03 13.27 2.48
C CYS A 316 -10.66 11.78 2.51
N ILE A 317 -11.62 10.87 2.35
CA ILE A 317 -11.35 9.42 2.28
C ILE A 317 -10.56 9.09 1.01
N VAL A 318 -11.00 9.59 -0.15
CA VAL A 318 -10.33 9.34 -1.44
C VAL A 318 -8.92 9.96 -1.43
N GLY A 319 -8.78 11.18 -0.95
CA GLY A 319 -7.49 11.87 -0.85
C GLY A 319 -6.53 11.21 0.13
N LEU A 320 -7.03 10.75 1.28
CA LEU A 320 -6.25 9.98 2.25
C LEU A 320 -5.73 8.68 1.63
N SER A 321 -6.61 7.95 0.94
CA SER A 321 -6.27 6.68 0.27
C SER A 321 -5.27 6.89 -0.87
N LYS A 322 -5.56 7.79 -1.82
CA LYS A 322 -4.72 8.08 -2.98
C LYS A 322 -3.35 8.64 -2.58
N ALA A 323 -3.31 9.58 -1.63
CA ALA A 323 -2.03 10.10 -1.12
C ALA A 323 -1.22 9.01 -0.40
N GLY A 324 -1.88 8.11 0.34
CA GLY A 324 -1.22 6.96 0.96
C GLY A 324 -0.64 5.97 -0.04
N GLN A 325 -1.27 5.82 -1.22
CA GLN A 325 -0.80 5.03 -2.35
C GLN A 325 0.30 5.74 -3.18
N GLY A 326 0.70 6.97 -2.82
CA GLY A 326 1.68 7.74 -3.59
C GLY A 326 1.14 8.25 -4.93
N THR A 327 -0.19 8.36 -5.07
CA THR A 327 -0.85 8.94 -6.24
C THR A 327 -1.34 10.35 -5.94
N VAL A 328 -1.36 11.22 -6.95
CA VAL A 328 -1.86 12.59 -6.79
C VAL A 328 -3.38 12.57 -6.77
N PHE A 329 -3.99 13.17 -5.75
CA PHE A 329 -5.42 13.46 -5.74
C PHE A 329 -5.66 14.96 -5.79
N THR A 330 -6.52 15.37 -6.71
CA THR A 330 -6.95 16.77 -6.88
C THR A 330 -8.46 16.81 -6.72
N ALA A 331 -8.92 17.35 -5.60
CA ALA A 331 -10.32 17.68 -5.42
C ALA A 331 -10.70 18.86 -6.35
N PRO A 332 -11.98 19.02 -6.73
CA PRO A 332 -12.46 20.15 -7.51
C PRO A 332 -12.48 21.44 -6.68
N ALA A 333 -11.31 21.88 -6.23
CA ALA A 333 -11.07 23.11 -5.51
C ALA A 333 -10.40 24.14 -6.41
N VAL A 334 -10.53 25.41 -6.05
CA VAL A 334 -9.65 26.45 -6.58
C VAL A 334 -8.22 26.15 -6.10
N PRO A 335 -7.22 26.08 -6.99
CA PRO A 335 -5.85 25.68 -6.63
C PRO A 335 -5.09 26.85 -5.97
N PHE A 336 -5.44 27.17 -4.73
CA PHE A 336 -4.84 28.27 -3.97
C PHE A 336 -3.36 28.04 -3.63
N PHE A 337 -2.94 26.78 -3.50
CA PHE A 337 -1.58 26.41 -3.15
C PHE A 337 -0.97 25.50 -4.21
N GLY A 338 0.26 25.80 -4.63
CA GLY A 338 1.08 24.93 -5.47
C GLY A 338 2.11 24.13 -4.66
N PRO A 339 2.69 23.07 -5.26
CA PRO A 339 3.87 22.42 -4.68
C PRO A 339 5.01 23.44 -4.55
N ARG A 340 5.73 23.40 -3.43
CA ARG A 340 6.94 24.21 -3.28
C ARG A 340 8.01 23.61 -4.18
N GLY A 341 8.55 24.41 -5.10
CA GLY A 341 9.78 24.06 -5.82
C GLY A 341 10.94 23.90 -4.84
N GLU A 342 11.89 23.02 -5.18
CA GLU A 342 13.09 22.75 -4.38
C GLU A 342 13.92 24.00 -4.10
#